data_AF-A0AAW3ZUA1-F1
#
_entry.id   AF-A0AAW3ZUA1-F1
#
_cell.length_a   1.000
_cell.length_b   1.000
_cell.length_c   1.000
_cell.angle_alpha   90.00
_cell.angle_beta   90.00
_cell.angle_gamma   90.00
#
_symmetry.space_group_name_H-M   'P 1'
#
loop_
_entity.id
_entity.type
_entity.pdbx_description
1 polymer ?
#
loop_
_entity_poly.entity_id
_entity_poly.type
_entity_poly.pdbx_seq_one_letter_code
_entity_poly.pdbx_strand_id
1 'polypeptide(L)'
;MLDKVQEYIEKFKNKNGRLDCGVAFKIADKLQVDVALVGDTATQMGVKIDACELGQFGKLPLEFGSVMAYKNLQPMLDEKCRITCKDARDAAKGVGMKKIRSTLRDYNIDVKYCQLGCFKEKKGKKMIVKTKTWIENSEGELLFGKGKTEVLEVIAESGSIVKAAEILGMNYKKCWTHLQILAKNLDEDLVNTKQGGGGSAGTTLNPRAYELINAYKQLQRDIEDYANNRFKELFLNDQKDRVSKK
;
A
#
# COMPACT_ATOMS: atom_id res chain seq x y z
N MET A 1 25.92 26.46 1.33
CA MET A 1 24.88 25.45 1.66
C MET A 1 24.53 24.60 0.44
N LEU A 2 24.28 25.22 -0.72
CA LEU A 2 24.07 24.52 -2.00
C LEU A 2 25.22 23.58 -2.37
N ASP A 3 26.47 23.99 -2.21
CA ASP A 3 27.64 23.17 -2.55
C ASP A 3 27.70 21.87 -1.75
N LYS A 4 27.29 21.92 -0.47
CA LYS A 4 27.20 20.72 0.38
C LYS A 4 26.09 19.77 -0.08
N VAL A 5 24.95 20.31 -0.53
CA VAL A 5 23.86 19.48 -1.07
C VAL A 5 24.34 18.78 -2.35
N GLN A 6 25.04 19.50 -3.23
CA GLN A 6 25.61 18.95 -4.46
C GLN A 6 26.63 17.82 -4.18
N GLU A 7 27.55 18.05 -3.25
CA GLU A 7 28.55 17.04 -2.85
C GLU A 7 27.88 15.75 -2.35
N TYR A 8 26.84 15.88 -1.53
CA TYR A 8 26.08 14.74 -1.02
C TYR A 8 25.28 14.03 -2.12
N ILE A 9 24.67 14.77 -3.04
CA ILE A 9 23.97 14.18 -4.18
C ILE A 9 24.95 13.35 -5.00
N GLU A 10 26.14 13.86 -5.31
CA GLU A 10 27.18 13.14 -6.07
C GLU A 10 27.60 11.85 -5.37
N LYS A 11 27.84 11.93 -4.06
CA LYS A 11 28.29 10.80 -3.24
C LYS A 11 27.28 9.67 -3.13
N PHE A 12 25.99 9.99 -3.13
CA PHE A 12 24.92 9.02 -2.84
C PHE A 12 24.06 8.65 -4.06
N LYS A 13 24.52 8.95 -5.29
CA LYS A 13 23.89 8.42 -6.49
C LYS A 13 23.94 6.89 -6.50
N ASN A 14 22.91 6.29 -7.07
CA ASN A 14 22.89 4.88 -7.39
C ASN A 14 23.77 4.57 -8.61
N LYS A 15 23.95 3.28 -8.92
CA LYS A 15 24.77 2.80 -10.04
C LYS A 15 24.37 3.36 -11.41
N ASN A 16 23.14 3.86 -11.56
CA ASN A 16 22.60 4.44 -12.79
C ASN A 16 22.80 5.97 -12.84
N GLY A 17 23.55 6.56 -11.91
CA GLY A 17 23.74 8.01 -11.81
C GLY A 17 22.48 8.75 -11.37
N ARG A 18 21.53 8.07 -10.72
CA ARG A 18 20.26 8.65 -10.24
C ARG A 18 20.19 8.67 -8.73
N LEU A 19 19.24 9.41 -8.17
CA LEU A 19 19.06 9.54 -6.72
C LEU A 19 17.74 8.91 -6.27
N ASP A 20 17.78 8.00 -5.30
CA ASP A 20 16.56 7.44 -4.74
C ASP A 20 15.86 8.46 -3.83
N CYS A 21 14.52 8.46 -3.85
CA CYS A 21 13.74 9.42 -3.06
C CYS A 21 14.07 9.36 -1.57
N GLY A 22 14.20 8.16 -1.00
CA GLY A 22 14.55 8.00 0.41
C GLY A 22 15.94 8.52 0.77
N VAL A 23 16.89 8.42 -0.16
CA VAL A 23 18.24 8.98 0.02
C VAL A 23 18.18 10.50 0.01
N ALA A 24 17.42 11.10 -0.90
CA ALA A 24 17.22 12.54 -0.95
C ALA A 24 16.63 13.11 0.36
N PHE A 25 15.66 12.41 0.96
CA PHE A 25 15.12 12.79 2.28
C PHE A 25 16.16 12.67 3.40
N LYS A 26 17.00 11.64 3.39
CA LYS A 26 18.11 11.51 4.36
C LYS A 26 19.14 12.62 4.22
N ILE A 27 19.43 13.07 2.98
CA ILE A 27 20.32 14.21 2.73
C ILE A 27 19.70 15.49 3.29
N ALA A 28 18.41 15.72 3.03
CA ALA A 28 17.68 16.89 3.54
C ALA A 28 17.72 16.96 5.07
N ASP A 29 17.42 15.83 5.74
CA ASP A 29 17.45 15.71 7.20
C ASP A 29 18.87 15.94 7.76
N LYS A 30 19.89 15.33 7.16
CA LYS A 30 21.28 15.46 7.62
C LYS A 30 21.82 16.89 7.48
N LEU A 31 21.43 17.60 6.42
CA LEU A 31 21.85 18.97 6.16
C LEU A 31 20.90 20.02 6.77
N GLN A 32 19.79 19.57 7.39
CA GLN A 32 18.73 20.42 7.94
C GLN A 32 18.23 21.45 6.91
N VAL A 33 18.01 20.99 5.68
CA VAL A 33 17.50 21.81 4.57
C VAL A 33 16.11 21.34 4.14
N ASP A 34 15.38 22.21 3.47
CA ASP A 34 14.11 21.83 2.87
C ASP A 34 14.31 20.72 1.82
N VAL A 35 13.41 19.74 1.81
CA VAL A 35 13.51 18.60 0.90
C VAL A 35 13.32 18.99 -0.57
N ALA A 36 12.52 20.02 -0.86
CA ALA A 36 12.37 20.54 -2.21
C ALA A 36 13.69 21.10 -2.74
N LEU A 37 14.52 21.73 -1.89
CA LEU A 37 15.84 22.22 -2.28
C LEU A 37 16.75 21.10 -2.79
N VAL A 38 16.70 19.92 -2.17
CA VAL A 38 17.46 18.75 -2.63
C VAL A 38 16.97 18.28 -4.00
N GLY A 39 15.65 18.28 -4.22
CA GLY A 39 15.04 17.95 -5.51
C GLY A 39 15.41 18.93 -6.62
N ASP A 40 15.36 20.22 -6.33
CA ASP A 40 15.72 21.29 -7.25
C ASP A 40 17.21 21.23 -7.60
N THR A 41 18.07 21.03 -6.60
CA THR A 41 19.53 20.89 -6.80
C THR A 41 19.83 19.66 -7.65
N ALA A 42 19.21 18.51 -7.38
CA ALA A 42 19.38 17.31 -8.19
C ALA A 42 18.98 17.56 -9.66
N THR A 43 17.88 18.27 -9.87
CA THR A 43 17.41 18.65 -11.21
C THR A 43 18.41 19.56 -11.93
N GLN A 44 18.95 20.56 -11.24
CA GLN A 44 20.00 21.46 -11.79
C GLN A 44 21.29 20.72 -12.13
N MET A 45 21.64 19.69 -11.36
CA MET A 45 22.78 18.79 -11.64
C MET A 45 22.50 17.76 -12.74
N GLY A 46 21.30 17.73 -13.32
CA GLY A 46 20.90 16.71 -14.30
C GLY A 46 20.65 15.32 -13.70
N VAL A 47 20.55 15.20 -12.37
CA VAL A 47 20.35 13.96 -11.64
C VAL A 47 18.86 13.72 -11.45
N LYS A 48 18.33 12.65 -12.05
CA LYS A 48 16.92 12.29 -11.90
C LYS A 48 16.66 11.51 -10.62
N ILE A 49 15.49 11.73 -10.03
CA ILE A 49 14.99 10.90 -8.93
C ILE A 49 14.49 9.56 -9.48
N ASP A 50 14.85 8.45 -8.84
CA ASP A 50 14.57 7.08 -9.31
C ASP A 50 13.51 6.37 -8.45
N ALA A 51 13.88 5.67 -7.37
CA ALA A 51 12.91 4.91 -6.60
C ALA A 51 12.11 5.80 -5.63
N CYS A 52 10.82 6.01 -5.90
CA CYS A 52 9.92 6.71 -4.98
C CYS A 52 9.56 5.80 -3.80
N GLU A 53 9.81 6.25 -2.55
CA GLU A 53 9.50 5.45 -1.36
C GLU A 53 8.01 5.13 -1.20
N LEU A 54 7.13 6.00 -1.70
CA LEU A 54 5.67 5.83 -1.71
C LEU A 54 5.16 5.06 -2.95
N GLY A 55 6.06 4.57 -3.81
CA GLY A 55 5.71 3.68 -4.93
C GLY A 55 5.05 4.36 -6.14
N GLN A 56 5.13 5.68 -6.27
CA GLN A 56 4.55 6.40 -7.42
C GLN A 56 5.28 6.11 -8.74
N PHE A 57 6.58 5.83 -8.66
CA PHE A 57 7.44 5.47 -9.76
C PHE A 57 8.68 4.73 -9.21
N GLY A 58 9.42 4.08 -10.11
CA GLY A 58 10.51 3.16 -9.75
C GLY A 58 10.00 1.79 -9.30
N LYS A 59 10.90 0.81 -9.25
CA LYS A 59 10.60 -0.56 -8.83
C LYS A 59 11.21 -0.81 -7.45
N LEU A 60 10.37 -0.72 -6.41
CA LEU A 60 10.75 -1.13 -5.06
C LEU A 60 10.04 -2.43 -4.71
N PRO A 61 10.66 -3.32 -3.92
CA PRO A 61 10.00 -4.54 -3.45
C PRO A 61 8.76 -4.17 -2.65
N LEU A 62 7.67 -4.91 -2.89
CA LEU A 62 6.39 -4.64 -2.26
C LEU A 62 6.03 -5.81 -1.36
N GLU A 63 5.64 -5.47 -0.14
CA GLU A 63 5.02 -6.37 0.81
C GLU A 63 3.49 -6.24 0.67
N PHE A 64 2.74 -6.83 1.58
CA PHE A 64 1.31 -6.61 1.66
C PHE A 64 0.99 -5.39 2.53
N GLY A 65 0.01 -4.60 2.11
CA GLY A 65 -0.57 -3.52 2.89
C GLY A 65 -1.17 -4.00 4.21
N SER A 66 -1.56 -3.03 5.04
CA SER A 66 -2.30 -3.25 6.30
C SER A 66 -3.62 -2.52 6.25
N VAL A 67 -4.64 -3.18 6.77
CA VAL A 67 -5.96 -2.59 6.95
C VAL A 67 -5.90 -1.45 7.96
N MET A 68 -5.18 -1.61 9.07
CA MET A 68 -4.96 -0.52 10.04
C MET A 68 -4.21 0.66 9.42
N ALA A 69 -3.17 0.40 8.63
CA ALA A 69 -2.45 1.46 7.93
C ALA A 69 -3.38 2.23 6.98
N TYR A 70 -4.26 1.54 6.28
CA TYR A 70 -5.27 2.18 5.42
C TYR A 70 -6.22 3.05 6.24
N LYS A 71 -6.70 2.55 7.38
CA LYS A 71 -7.58 3.29 8.30
C LYS A 71 -6.94 4.57 8.83
N ASN A 72 -5.64 4.53 9.14
CA ASN A 72 -4.89 5.73 9.54
C ASN A 72 -4.73 6.75 8.41
N LEU A 73 -4.70 6.28 7.15
CA LEU A 73 -4.61 7.15 5.98
C LEU A 73 -5.96 7.78 5.61
N GLN A 74 -7.09 7.11 5.87
CA GLN A 74 -8.43 7.54 5.44
C GLN A 74 -8.76 9.02 5.76
N PRO A 75 -8.47 9.56 6.97
CA PRO A 75 -8.76 10.95 7.30
C PRO A 75 -7.96 11.97 6.48
N MET A 76 -6.85 11.53 5.87
CA MET A 76 -5.94 12.37 5.07
C MET A 76 -6.20 12.28 3.57
N LEU A 77 -7.17 11.46 3.15
CA LEU A 77 -7.49 11.26 1.74
C LEU A 77 -8.46 12.34 1.24
N ASP A 78 -8.24 12.81 0.01
CA ASP A 78 -9.23 13.62 -0.69
C ASP A 78 -10.36 12.77 -1.30
N GLU A 79 -11.38 13.45 -1.82
CA GLU A 79 -12.55 12.85 -2.48
C GLU A 79 -12.22 11.91 -3.65
N LYS A 80 -11.01 11.99 -4.22
CA LYS A 80 -10.53 11.15 -5.32
C LYS A 80 -9.62 10.03 -4.83
N CYS A 81 -9.61 9.75 -3.53
CA CYS A 81 -8.70 8.79 -2.89
C CYS A 81 -7.23 9.10 -3.16
N ARG A 82 -6.84 10.39 -3.03
CA ARG A 82 -5.45 10.82 -3.16
C ARG A 82 -4.93 11.40 -1.84
N ILE A 83 -3.62 11.29 -1.62
CA ILE A 83 -2.93 11.80 -0.43
C ILE A 83 -1.74 12.66 -0.81
N THR A 84 -1.31 13.61 0.03
CA THR A 84 -0.05 14.34 -0.22
C THR A 84 1.16 13.48 0.13
N CYS A 85 2.32 13.72 -0.50
CA CYS A 85 3.56 13.00 -0.14
C CYS A 85 3.94 13.24 1.33
N LYS A 86 3.67 14.44 1.85
CA LYS A 86 3.90 14.79 3.24
C LYS A 86 3.04 13.95 4.18
N ASP A 87 1.73 13.95 3.97
CA ASP A 87 0.78 13.23 4.85
C ASP A 87 1.03 11.72 4.82
N ALA A 88 1.31 11.15 3.64
CA ALA A 88 1.66 9.74 3.52
C ALA A 88 2.95 9.39 4.28
N ARG A 89 3.95 10.28 4.28
CA ARG A 89 5.18 10.10 5.06
C ARG A 89 4.95 10.29 6.54
N ASP A 90 4.14 11.24 6.94
CA ASP A 90 3.77 11.46 8.34
C ASP A 90 3.01 10.26 8.90
N ALA A 91 2.10 9.67 8.12
CA ALA A 91 1.41 8.42 8.45
C ALA A 91 2.36 7.21 8.55
N ALA A 92 3.58 7.29 8.02
CA ALA A 92 4.57 6.23 8.16
C ALA A 92 5.23 6.18 9.54
N LYS A 93 5.10 7.23 10.36
CA LYS A 93 5.61 7.26 11.75
C LYS A 93 4.92 6.15 12.56
N GLY A 94 5.69 5.17 13.03
CA GLY A 94 5.19 4.02 13.82
C GLY A 94 4.71 2.80 13.00
N VAL A 95 4.53 2.93 11.68
CA VAL A 95 4.08 1.83 10.80
C VAL A 95 5.20 1.38 9.84
N GLY A 96 6.02 2.32 9.37
CA GLY A 96 7.11 2.07 8.44
C GLY A 96 6.73 2.29 6.97
N MET A 97 7.72 2.77 6.20
CA MET A 97 7.50 3.23 4.82
C MET A 97 7.12 2.12 3.84
N LYS A 98 7.69 0.92 4.00
CA LYS A 98 7.36 -0.24 3.16
C LYS A 98 5.89 -0.62 3.26
N LYS A 99 5.34 -0.56 4.47
CA LYS A 99 3.95 -0.90 4.75
C LYS A 99 3.01 0.17 4.18
N ILE A 100 3.31 1.46 4.40
CA ILE A 100 2.56 2.56 3.77
C ILE A 100 2.57 2.44 2.25
N ARG A 101 3.73 2.24 1.62
CA ARG A 101 3.82 2.03 0.17
C ARG A 101 2.91 0.91 -0.32
N SER A 102 2.97 -0.22 0.37
CA SER A 102 2.18 -1.40 0.01
C SER A 102 0.68 -1.13 0.18
N THR A 103 0.29 -0.46 1.27
CA THR A 103 -1.09 -0.01 1.51
C THR A 103 -1.58 0.97 0.44
N LEU A 104 -0.78 1.96 0.05
CA LEU A 104 -1.16 2.90 -1.01
C LEU A 104 -1.45 2.17 -2.33
N ARG A 105 -0.62 1.18 -2.69
CA ARG A 105 -0.85 0.34 -3.85
C ARG A 105 -2.13 -0.49 -3.72
N ASP A 106 -2.23 -1.29 -2.65
CA ASP A 106 -3.30 -2.29 -2.48
C ASP A 106 -4.69 -1.61 -2.40
N TYR A 107 -4.75 -0.39 -1.87
CA TYR A 107 -5.97 0.41 -1.81
C TYR A 107 -6.14 1.41 -2.97
N ASN A 108 -5.27 1.35 -3.99
CA ASN A 108 -5.29 2.22 -5.18
C ASN A 108 -5.31 3.72 -4.84
N ILE A 109 -4.51 4.13 -3.86
CA ILE A 109 -4.36 5.52 -3.42
C ILE A 109 -3.18 6.15 -4.17
N ASP A 110 -3.47 7.24 -4.86
CA ASP A 110 -2.44 8.01 -5.57
C ASP A 110 -1.85 9.11 -4.68
N VAL A 111 -0.55 9.40 -4.84
CA VAL A 111 0.07 10.57 -4.20
C VAL A 111 -0.13 11.79 -5.12
N LYS A 112 -0.77 12.83 -4.60
CA LYS A 112 -1.19 14.02 -5.34
C LYS A 112 -0.04 14.99 -5.65
N TYR A 113 0.82 15.26 -4.66
CA TYR A 113 1.94 16.22 -4.75
C TYR A 113 3.24 15.57 -4.29
N CYS A 114 4.36 15.83 -4.96
CA CYS A 114 5.69 15.34 -4.58
C CYS A 114 6.49 16.41 -3.82
N GLN A 115 6.99 16.07 -2.62
CA GLN A 115 7.84 16.99 -1.84
C GLN A 115 9.22 17.26 -2.46
N LEU A 116 9.74 16.35 -3.30
CA LEU A 116 10.99 16.55 -4.05
C LEU A 116 10.78 17.30 -5.37
N GLY A 117 9.56 17.73 -5.69
CA GLY A 117 9.28 18.46 -6.92
C GLY A 117 9.26 17.62 -8.21
N CYS A 118 9.38 16.29 -8.14
CA CYS A 118 9.35 15.42 -9.34
C CYS A 118 8.08 15.57 -10.17
N PHE A 119 6.99 15.99 -9.55
CA PHE A 119 5.77 16.44 -10.20
C PHE A 119 5.07 17.46 -9.30
N LYS A 120 4.48 18.50 -9.91
CA LYS A 120 3.68 19.50 -9.20
C LYS A 120 2.38 18.85 -8.74
N GLU A 121 1.45 18.54 -9.64
CA GLU A 121 0.25 17.77 -9.32
C GLU A 121 0.13 16.55 -10.24
N LYS A 122 -0.15 15.39 -9.66
CA LYS A 122 -0.44 14.18 -10.44
C LYS A 122 -1.88 14.30 -10.98
N LYS A 123 -1.99 14.48 -12.29
CA LYS A 123 -3.29 14.57 -13.01
C LYS A 123 -4.11 13.26 -13.00
N GLY A 124 -3.58 12.18 -12.42
CA GLY A 124 -4.19 10.85 -12.44
C GLY A 124 -4.06 10.18 -13.81
N LYS A 125 -4.32 8.87 -13.87
CA LYS A 125 -4.39 8.14 -15.14
C LYS A 125 -5.77 8.38 -15.77
N LYS A 126 -5.82 8.58 -17.09
CA LYS A 126 -7.09 8.75 -17.83
C LYS A 126 -8.00 7.53 -17.69
N MET A 127 -7.40 6.34 -17.65
CA MET A 127 -8.10 5.08 -17.47
C MET A 127 -7.28 4.17 -16.54
N ILE A 128 -7.99 3.42 -15.69
CA ILE A 128 -7.41 2.43 -14.77
C ILE A 128 -8.27 1.16 -14.83
N VAL A 129 -7.62 0.00 -14.78
CA VAL A 129 -8.32 -1.27 -14.56
C VAL A 129 -8.42 -1.51 -13.04
N LYS A 130 -9.59 -1.98 -12.59
CA LYS A 130 -9.80 -2.44 -11.22
C LYS A 130 -10.33 -3.86 -11.28
N THR A 131 -9.73 -4.75 -10.51
CA THR A 131 -10.15 -6.14 -10.38
C THR A 131 -10.65 -6.39 -8.96
N LYS A 132 -11.65 -7.25 -8.84
CA LYS A 132 -12.12 -7.79 -7.56
C LYS A 132 -12.10 -9.30 -7.67
N THR A 133 -11.46 -9.95 -6.71
CA THR A 133 -11.35 -11.40 -6.64
C THR A 133 -12.05 -11.89 -5.39
N TRP A 134 -12.88 -12.92 -5.52
CA TRP A 134 -13.50 -13.60 -4.39
C TRP A 134 -13.57 -15.10 -4.63
N ILE A 135 -13.73 -15.86 -3.55
CA ILE A 135 -13.79 -17.32 -3.53
C ILE A 135 -15.09 -17.72 -2.84
N GLU A 136 -15.87 -18.56 -3.50
CA GLU A 136 -17.12 -19.13 -3.00
C GLU A 136 -17.00 -20.66 -2.95
N ASN A 137 -17.81 -21.30 -2.10
CA ASN A 137 -18.02 -22.74 -2.15
C ASN A 137 -19.04 -23.11 -3.25
N SER A 138 -19.31 -24.40 -3.44
CA SER A 138 -20.30 -24.90 -4.40
C SER A 138 -21.75 -24.48 -4.10
N GLU A 139 -22.03 -24.04 -2.87
CA GLU A 139 -23.33 -23.55 -2.43
C GLU A 139 -23.50 -22.03 -2.63
N GLY A 140 -22.46 -21.34 -3.13
CA GLY A 140 -22.44 -19.89 -3.30
C GLY A 140 -22.13 -19.10 -2.02
N GLU A 141 -21.70 -19.76 -0.95
CA GLU A 141 -21.24 -19.07 0.26
C GLU A 141 -19.87 -18.42 0.01
N LEU A 142 -19.80 -17.10 0.19
CA LEU A 142 -18.55 -16.35 0.09
C LEU A 142 -17.59 -16.75 1.22
N LEU A 143 -16.43 -17.29 0.85
CA LEU A 143 -15.35 -17.68 1.75
C LEU A 143 -14.33 -16.55 1.88
N PHE A 144 -13.67 -16.21 0.77
CA PHE A 144 -12.67 -15.15 0.73
C PHE A 144 -13.10 -14.01 -0.19
N GLY A 145 -12.81 -12.80 0.24
CA GLY A 145 -13.26 -11.57 -0.39
C GLY A 145 -12.88 -10.41 0.51
N LYS A 146 -12.79 -9.19 -0.03
CA LYS A 146 -12.27 -8.02 0.69
C LYS A 146 -12.76 -7.92 2.15
N GLY A 147 -14.06 -8.02 2.40
CA GLY A 147 -14.61 -7.89 3.75
C GLY A 147 -14.23 -9.01 4.73
N LYS A 148 -14.35 -10.28 4.32
CA LYS A 148 -14.07 -11.44 5.21
C LYS A 148 -12.58 -11.58 5.49
N THR A 149 -11.75 -11.34 4.48
CA THR A 149 -10.29 -11.33 4.64
C THR A 149 -9.86 -10.16 5.53
N GLU A 150 -10.43 -8.96 5.37
CA GLU A 150 -10.14 -7.80 6.23
C GLU A 150 -10.44 -8.09 7.72
N VAL A 151 -11.47 -8.88 8.04
CA VAL A 151 -11.73 -9.32 9.43
C VAL A 151 -10.55 -10.12 9.98
N LEU A 152 -10.09 -11.13 9.26
CA LEU A 152 -8.96 -11.94 9.70
C LEU A 152 -7.68 -11.09 9.81
N GLU A 153 -7.43 -10.20 8.85
CA GLU A 153 -6.27 -9.31 8.87
C GLU A 153 -6.28 -8.37 10.09
N VAL A 154 -7.42 -7.75 10.40
CA VAL A 154 -7.49 -6.88 11.58
C VAL A 154 -7.42 -7.67 12.88
N ILE A 155 -7.94 -8.89 12.94
CA ILE A 155 -7.74 -9.76 14.12
C ILE A 155 -6.26 -10.10 14.28
N ALA A 156 -5.57 -10.44 13.19
CA ALA A 156 -4.13 -10.70 13.20
C ALA A 156 -3.32 -9.49 13.68
N GLU A 157 -3.72 -8.28 13.29
CA GLU A 157 -3.04 -7.03 13.66
C GLU A 157 -3.41 -6.53 15.08
N SER A 158 -4.65 -6.72 15.53
CA SER A 158 -5.18 -6.15 16.78
C SER A 158 -5.24 -7.12 17.96
N GLY A 159 -5.23 -8.43 17.70
CA GLY A 159 -5.46 -9.48 18.69
C GLY A 159 -6.89 -9.51 19.25
N SER A 160 -7.88 -8.87 18.59
CA SER A 160 -9.24 -8.76 19.13
C SER A 160 -10.32 -8.69 18.05
N ILE A 161 -11.34 -9.54 18.18
CA ILE A 161 -12.55 -9.52 17.34
C ILE A 161 -13.36 -8.23 17.55
N VAL A 162 -13.42 -7.74 18.79
CA VAL A 162 -14.14 -6.50 19.13
C VAL A 162 -13.50 -5.31 18.43
N LYS A 163 -12.17 -5.17 18.55
CA LYS A 163 -11.43 -4.12 17.84
C LYS A 163 -11.56 -4.26 16.32
N ALA A 164 -11.56 -5.49 15.80
CA ALA A 164 -11.77 -5.72 14.37
C ALA A 164 -13.15 -5.24 13.90
N ALA A 165 -14.21 -5.51 14.67
CA ALA A 165 -15.55 -5.02 14.38
C ALA A 165 -15.61 -3.49 14.38
N GLU A 166 -15.02 -2.84 15.39
CA GLU A 166 -14.93 -1.37 15.50
C GLU A 166 -14.17 -0.75 14.32
N ILE A 167 -12.95 -1.23 14.03
CA ILE A 167 -12.09 -0.72 12.96
C ILE A 167 -12.77 -0.86 11.59
N LEU A 168 -13.47 -1.98 11.36
CA LEU A 168 -14.16 -2.25 10.11
C LEU A 168 -15.55 -1.60 10.03
N GLY A 169 -16.02 -0.94 11.10
CA GLY A 169 -17.34 -0.30 11.14
C GLY A 169 -18.49 -1.31 11.02
N MET A 170 -18.31 -2.52 11.55
CA MET A 170 -19.35 -3.56 11.59
C MET A 170 -19.68 -3.96 13.01
N ASN A 171 -20.86 -4.56 13.22
CA ASN A 171 -21.19 -5.08 14.55
C ASN A 171 -20.43 -6.39 14.83
N TYR A 172 -20.21 -6.66 16.13
CA TYR A 172 -19.52 -7.87 16.59
C TYR A 172 -20.13 -9.16 16.02
N LYS A 173 -21.47 -9.24 15.99
CA LYS A 173 -22.19 -10.41 15.47
C LYS A 173 -21.81 -10.71 14.01
N LYS A 174 -21.72 -9.69 13.15
CA LYS A 174 -21.36 -9.85 11.74
C LYS A 174 -19.90 -10.31 11.57
N CYS A 175 -18.99 -9.74 12.37
CA CYS A 175 -17.59 -10.16 12.42
C CYS A 175 -17.48 -11.65 12.81
N TRP A 176 -18.20 -12.06 13.86
CA TRP A 176 -18.27 -13.45 14.31
C TRP A 176 -18.89 -14.38 13.27
N THR A 177 -20.00 -13.99 12.63
CA THR A 177 -20.62 -14.76 11.55
C THR A 177 -19.67 -14.99 10.38
N HIS A 178 -18.79 -14.04 10.04
CA HIS A 178 -17.77 -14.25 9.02
C HIS A 178 -16.76 -15.34 9.40
N LEU A 179 -16.32 -15.37 10.66
CA LEU A 179 -15.44 -16.42 11.17
C LEU A 179 -16.12 -17.79 11.16
N GLN A 180 -17.38 -17.86 11.59
CA GLN A 180 -18.15 -19.11 11.62
C GLN A 180 -18.36 -19.70 10.23
N ILE A 181 -18.70 -18.87 9.23
CA ILE A 181 -18.86 -19.32 7.84
C ILE A 181 -17.55 -19.92 7.33
N LEU A 182 -16.43 -19.24 7.59
CA LEU A 182 -15.10 -19.73 7.19
C LEU A 182 -14.75 -21.04 7.89
N ALA A 183 -14.93 -21.12 9.21
CA ALA A 183 -14.61 -22.32 9.97
C ALA A 183 -15.43 -23.53 9.53
N LYS A 184 -16.75 -23.35 9.32
CA LYS A 184 -17.65 -24.39 8.80
C LYS A 184 -17.19 -24.90 7.43
N ASN A 185 -16.83 -24.00 6.53
CA ASN A 185 -16.46 -24.34 5.16
C ASN A 185 -15.06 -24.97 5.02
N LEU A 186 -14.19 -24.74 6.00
CA LEU A 186 -12.84 -25.26 6.03
C LEU A 186 -12.70 -26.47 6.95
N ASP A 187 -13.77 -26.83 7.66
CA ASP A 187 -13.80 -27.87 8.70
C ASP A 187 -12.71 -27.67 9.78
N GLU A 188 -12.39 -26.41 10.09
CA GLU A 188 -11.31 -26.04 11.01
C GLU A 188 -11.53 -24.66 11.65
N ASP A 189 -11.27 -24.53 12.95
CA ASP A 189 -11.30 -23.23 13.64
C ASP A 189 -10.12 -22.35 13.23
N LEU A 190 -10.41 -21.11 12.79
CA LEU A 190 -9.38 -20.16 12.36
C LEU A 190 -8.84 -19.27 13.50
N VAL A 191 -9.46 -19.32 14.68
CA VAL A 191 -9.15 -18.44 15.80
C VAL A 191 -8.98 -19.22 17.11
N ASN A 192 -7.95 -18.88 17.86
CA ASN A 192 -7.73 -19.31 19.23
C ASN A 192 -8.18 -18.20 20.18
N THR A 193 -9.11 -18.49 21.07
CA THR A 193 -9.58 -17.55 22.11
C THR A 193 -9.04 -17.97 23.48
N LYS A 194 -8.44 -17.03 24.21
CA LYS A 194 -8.11 -17.22 25.64
C LYS A 194 -9.07 -16.38 26.48
N GLN A 195 -9.87 -17.04 27.32
CA GLN A 195 -10.76 -16.38 28.28
C GLN A 195 -9.99 -16.02 29.57
N GLY A 196 -10.13 -14.78 30.05
CA GLY A 196 -9.57 -14.29 31.33
C GLY A 196 -9.22 -12.80 31.31
N GLY A 197 -9.41 -12.07 32.41
CA GLY A 197 -9.27 -10.60 32.50
C GLY A 197 -7.85 -10.05 32.71
N GLY A 198 -6.84 -10.61 32.02
CA GLY A 198 -5.43 -10.19 32.15
C GLY A 198 -4.81 -9.72 30.82
N GLY A 199 -3.55 -9.26 30.85
CA GLY A 199 -2.82 -8.79 29.66
C GLY A 199 -2.60 -9.84 28.55
N SER A 200 -2.95 -11.10 28.78
CA SER A 200 -2.93 -12.20 27.83
C SER A 200 -4.31 -12.58 27.27
N ALA A 201 -5.36 -11.81 27.59
CA ALA A 201 -6.70 -11.97 27.04
C ALA A 201 -6.72 -11.55 25.57
N GLY A 202 -7.32 -12.36 24.69
CA GLY A 202 -7.42 -11.98 23.29
C GLY A 202 -7.82 -13.10 22.35
N THR A 203 -7.98 -12.71 21.08
CA THR A 203 -8.19 -13.62 19.97
C THR A 203 -6.95 -13.59 19.08
N THR A 204 -6.34 -14.75 18.90
CA THR A 204 -5.21 -14.91 17.97
C THR A 204 -5.63 -15.80 16.82
N LEU A 205 -5.13 -15.55 15.62
CA LEU A 205 -5.31 -16.46 14.51
C LEU A 205 -4.47 -17.72 14.73
N ASN A 206 -4.96 -18.87 14.26
CA ASN A 206 -4.14 -20.07 14.19
C ASN A 206 -3.21 -20.02 12.95
N PRO A 207 -2.20 -20.92 12.84
CA PRO A 207 -1.29 -20.94 11.69
C PRO A 207 -2.03 -21.09 10.34
N ARG A 208 -3.07 -21.90 10.29
CA ARG A 208 -3.87 -22.13 9.07
C ARG A 208 -4.51 -20.84 8.55
N ALA A 209 -5.05 -20.02 9.45
CA ALA A 209 -5.67 -18.75 9.08
C ALA A 209 -4.65 -17.79 8.45
N TYR A 210 -3.41 -17.75 8.96
CA TYR A 210 -2.33 -16.97 8.34
C TYR A 210 -1.98 -17.49 6.94
N GLU A 211 -1.88 -18.81 6.75
CA GLU A 211 -1.64 -19.40 5.43
C GLU A 211 -2.72 -18.99 4.43
N LEU A 212 -3.99 -19.10 4.82
CA LEU A 212 -5.13 -18.78 3.96
C LEU A 212 -5.18 -17.29 3.57
N ILE A 213 -4.93 -16.39 4.54
CA ILE A 213 -4.82 -14.94 4.26
C ILE A 213 -3.70 -14.70 3.24
N ASN A 214 -2.52 -15.27 3.47
CA ASN A 214 -1.38 -15.08 2.57
C ASN A 214 -1.64 -15.63 1.17
N ALA A 215 -2.25 -16.82 1.07
CA ALA A 215 -2.64 -17.43 -0.20
C ALA A 215 -3.63 -16.56 -0.98
N TYR A 216 -4.67 -16.05 -0.29
CA TYR A 216 -5.65 -15.16 -0.92
C TYR A 216 -5.02 -13.84 -1.39
N LYS A 217 -4.18 -13.21 -0.57
CA LYS A 217 -3.51 -11.95 -0.94
C LYS A 217 -2.54 -12.13 -2.11
N GLN A 218 -1.85 -13.28 -2.16
CA GLN A 218 -1.01 -13.63 -3.30
C GLN A 218 -1.84 -13.80 -4.57
N LEU A 219 -2.93 -14.56 -4.52
CA LEU A 219 -3.85 -14.74 -5.65
C LEU A 219 -4.41 -13.40 -6.15
N GLN A 220 -4.86 -12.54 -5.25
CA GLN A 220 -5.39 -11.23 -5.60
C GLN A 220 -4.34 -10.39 -6.33
N ARG A 221 -3.10 -10.36 -5.81
CA ARG A 221 -1.99 -9.64 -6.42
C ARG A 221 -1.67 -10.16 -7.83
N ASP A 222 -1.61 -11.47 -8.01
CA ASP A 222 -1.28 -12.06 -9.31
C ASP A 222 -2.33 -11.73 -10.37
N ILE A 223 -3.62 -11.75 -9.99
CA ILE A 223 -4.73 -11.34 -10.85
C ILE A 223 -4.65 -9.84 -11.19
N GLU A 224 -4.39 -8.99 -10.19
CA GLU A 224 -4.24 -7.55 -10.38
C GLU A 224 -3.06 -7.22 -11.29
N ASP A 225 -1.91 -7.86 -11.10
CA ASP A 225 -0.70 -7.65 -11.90
C ASP A 225 -0.93 -8.12 -13.35
N TYR A 226 -1.55 -9.28 -13.56
CA TYR A 226 -1.94 -9.76 -14.88
C TYR A 226 -2.90 -8.79 -15.58
N ALA A 227 -3.98 -8.39 -14.91
CA ALA A 227 -4.98 -7.47 -15.46
C ALA A 227 -4.36 -6.11 -15.79
N ASN A 228 -3.50 -5.57 -14.92
CA ASN A 228 -2.79 -4.31 -15.15
C ASN A 228 -1.86 -4.37 -16.37
N ASN A 229 -1.15 -5.49 -16.56
CA ASN A 229 -0.29 -5.68 -17.72
C ASN A 229 -1.12 -5.79 -19.01
N ARG A 230 -2.17 -6.62 -19.00
CA ARG A 230 -3.04 -6.80 -20.16
C ARG A 230 -3.78 -5.51 -20.52
N PHE A 231 -4.21 -4.74 -19.52
CA PHE A 231 -4.81 -3.43 -19.71
C PHE A 231 -3.86 -2.43 -20.39
N LYS A 232 -2.57 -2.40 -20.00
CA LYS A 232 -1.58 -1.55 -20.68
C LYS A 232 -1.43 -1.93 -22.15
N GLU A 233 -1.31 -3.21 -22.43
CA GLU A 233 -1.16 -3.72 -23.80
C GLU A 233 -2.36 -3.36 -24.68
N LEU A 234 -3.57 -3.58 -24.18
CA LEU A 234 -4.79 -3.42 -24.97
C LEU A 234 -5.28 -1.98 -25.07
N PHE A 235 -5.07 -1.16 -24.03
CA PHE A 235 -5.69 0.16 -23.93
C PHE A 235 -4.70 1.33 -23.93
N LEU A 236 -3.42 1.10 -23.61
CA LEU A 236 -2.43 2.18 -23.47
C LEU A 236 -1.29 2.12 -24.49
N ASN A 237 -0.98 0.96 -25.07
CA ASN A 237 0.11 0.80 -26.04
C ASN A 237 -0.25 1.24 -27.49
N ASP A 238 -1.51 1.60 -27.76
CA ASP A 238 -1.99 1.97 -29.11
C ASP A 238 -1.81 3.47 -29.46
N GLN A 239 -0.91 4.17 -28.77
CA GLN A 239 -0.66 5.61 -28.95
C GLN A 239 0.68 5.94 -29.64
N LYS A 240 1.56 4.95 -29.89
CA LYS A 240 2.83 5.21 -30.61
C LYS A 240 2.70 5.14 -32.13
N ASP A 241 1.72 4.41 -32.68
CA ASP A 241 1.61 4.22 -34.15
C ASP A 241 0.63 5.18 -34.85
N ARG A 242 -0.11 6.01 -34.10
CA ARG A 242 -1.11 6.95 -34.68
C ARG A 242 -0.61 8.39 -34.87
N VAL A 243 0.57 8.74 -34.35
CA VAL A 243 1.16 10.10 -34.48
C VAL A 243 2.26 10.16 -35.53
N SER A 244 2.74 9.02 -36.05
CA SER A 244 3.75 8.96 -37.12
C SER A 244 3.17 8.92 -38.54
N LYS A 245 1.84 9.04 -38.68
CA LYS A 245 1.14 9.18 -39.97
C LYS A 245 0.12 10.31 -39.87
N LYS A 246 0.60 11.54 -39.85
CA LYS A 246 -0.15 12.71 -40.32
C LYS A 246 0.83 13.80 -40.73
#